data_AF-A0A973DN80-F1
#
_entry.id   AF-A0A973DN80-F1
#
_cell.length_a   1.000
_cell.length_b   1.000
_cell.length_c   1.000
_cell.angle_alpha   90.00
_cell.angle_beta   90.00
_cell.angle_gamma   90.00
#
_symmetry.space_group_name_H-M   'P 1'
#
loop_
_entity.id
_entity.type
_entity.pdbx_description
1 polymer ?
#
loop_
_entity_poly.entity_id
_entity_poly.type
_entity_poly.pdbx_seq_one_letter_code
_entity_poly.pdbx_strand_id
1 'polypeptide(L)'
;MKFGFIAHPTSVLLKRHAKLLDMFSRTCKDQSHGYQASHWQKQNLVPFTRFEKIVSKTGAQCSGIIEYMPLTAEEMLAQPKAIVDRIRDGIIQLHQEGAQLVGLGGFTGIVGQRGQETANSSPVPVTTGNSLTAFVAYQNMLDVLHKQKQQPADTEVAIVGYPGSISLVIAKLLLPLGVKLQLVHRNKNAQPAKLLTYLPDEYHHQVQLTKDISSCYDKVKFYVAATSTGGVIDPMLLMPGAVVIDTALPRDVMPMETPRHDIMLIDGGLISATDDVSFGGALAQFDPTMFMNGCLAETLILALENRAETFSIGRELDVERVLEIGEIAIKHGFKPAPLASLGEKVRDKDWAAITTYHQIETSLRSLLPAPLPEIKSQTIDRYRQYINPVMADFYEFNHLERVFVQSQGVELTDTNEDRYLDFVAGYGCLNVGHNHPKINASLIKYFESQQPTFVQYISVPYQASLLAEHLEAITPGNLSRTFFSNSGTEAVEAAIKLALAASSKTRLLYCDNGYHGKTLGALSVTGRDKHRKPFEPLLPRCDCIAFGDEGALEAALKAGDVCAFILEPIQGEGGVIIPPDNYLTQVRALCDKYDCLMILDEIQTGLGRTGKMFCCQWEQVVPDIMTLSKS
;
A
#
# COMPACT_ATOMS: atom_id res chain seq x y z
N MET A 1 -23.75 35.31 26.18
CA MET A 1 -22.98 34.52 27.18
C MET A 1 -21.48 34.78 27.03
N LYS A 2 -20.70 34.67 28.12
CA LYS A 2 -19.23 34.65 28.05
C LYS A 2 -18.73 33.23 28.26
N PHE A 3 -17.88 32.73 27.36
CA PHE A 3 -17.27 31.40 27.49
C PHE A 3 -15.80 31.47 27.87
N GLY A 4 -15.31 30.41 28.51
CA GLY A 4 -13.88 30.16 28.73
C GLY A 4 -13.44 28.92 27.96
N PHE A 5 -12.16 28.83 27.62
CA PHE A 5 -11.59 27.65 26.97
C PHE A 5 -10.16 27.41 27.47
N ILE A 6 -9.89 26.18 27.88
CA ILE A 6 -8.56 25.75 28.30
C ILE A 6 -7.96 24.89 27.19
N ALA A 7 -6.92 25.42 26.54
CA ALA A 7 -6.14 24.73 25.53
C ALA A 7 -4.82 24.18 26.12
N HIS A 8 -4.16 23.28 25.41
CA HIS A 8 -2.79 22.85 25.74
C HIS A 8 -1.93 22.75 24.47
N PRO A 9 -0.60 22.90 24.57
CA PRO A 9 0.30 22.73 23.44
C PRO A 9 0.34 21.27 22.98
N THR A 10 0.22 21.05 21.67
CA THR A 10 0.33 19.74 21.02
C THR A 10 1.77 19.34 20.70
N SER A 11 2.73 20.27 20.84
CA SER A 11 4.15 20.02 20.62
C SER A 11 5.02 20.80 21.61
N VAL A 12 6.27 20.35 21.80
CA VAL A 12 7.28 21.05 22.62
C VAL A 12 7.54 22.45 22.08
N LEU A 13 7.47 22.65 20.76
CA LEU A 13 7.64 23.95 20.13
C LEU A 13 6.53 24.93 20.54
N LEU A 14 5.26 24.51 20.45
CA LEU A 14 4.11 25.32 20.89
C LEU A 14 4.18 25.64 22.38
N LYS A 15 4.65 24.70 23.20
CA LYS A 15 4.89 24.94 24.63
C LYS A 15 5.93 26.04 24.87
N ARG A 16 7.02 26.07 24.08
CA ARG A 16 8.03 27.14 24.16
C ARG A 16 7.45 28.48 23.75
N HIS A 17 6.61 28.51 22.71
CA HIS A 17 5.92 29.72 22.26
C HIS A 17 4.99 30.29 23.36
N ALA A 18 4.17 29.44 23.99
CA ALA A 18 3.29 29.85 25.10
C ALA A 18 4.08 30.43 26.29
N LYS A 19 5.23 29.84 26.62
CA LYS A 19 6.12 30.37 27.67
C LYS A 19 6.70 31.74 27.32
N LEU A 20 7.02 31.96 26.05
CA LEU A 20 7.54 33.25 25.55
C LEU A 20 6.48 34.34 25.68
N LEU A 21 5.23 34.07 25.28
CA LEU A 21 4.11 35.00 25.44
C LEU A 21 3.84 35.34 26.91
N ASP A 22 3.87 34.34 27.80
CA ASP A 22 3.75 34.54 29.25
C ASP A 22 4.85 35.49 29.77
N MET A 23 6.10 35.23 29.39
CA MET A 23 7.25 36.07 29.78
C MET A 23 7.09 37.51 29.30
N PHE A 24 6.72 37.73 28.03
CA PHE A 24 6.48 39.07 27.48
C PHE A 24 5.35 39.80 28.20
N SER A 25 4.24 39.12 28.49
CA SER A 25 3.10 39.67 29.24
C SER A 25 3.52 40.16 30.63
N ARG A 26 4.34 39.38 31.34
CA ARG A 26 4.89 39.75 32.65
C ARG A 26 5.81 40.97 32.57
N THR A 27 6.69 41.01 31.58
CA THR A 27 7.57 42.17 31.35
C THR A 27 6.76 43.45 31.09
N CYS A 28 5.69 43.36 30.31
CA CYS A 28 4.80 44.51 30.07
C CYS A 28 4.09 44.97 31.36
N LYS A 29 3.66 44.04 32.22
CA LYS A 29 3.08 44.35 33.54
C LYS A 29 4.06 45.05 34.46
N ASP A 30 5.31 44.58 34.51
CA ASP A 30 6.37 45.23 35.30
C ASP A 30 6.68 46.63 34.78
N GLN A 31 6.69 46.84 33.46
CA GLN A 31 6.90 48.17 32.88
C GLN A 31 5.75 49.14 33.18
N SER A 32 4.53 48.65 33.33
CA SER A 32 3.33 49.48 33.55
C SER A 32 3.03 49.72 35.02
N HIS A 33 3.35 48.79 35.91
CA HIS A 33 2.95 48.83 37.33
C HIS A 33 4.13 48.72 38.31
N GLY A 34 5.36 48.67 37.81
CA GLY A 34 6.56 48.40 38.61
C GLY A 34 6.77 46.91 38.88
N TYR A 35 8.01 46.53 39.22
CA TYR A 35 8.35 45.14 39.50
C TYR A 35 7.57 44.61 40.72
N GLN A 36 6.88 43.48 40.53
CA GLN A 36 6.26 42.73 41.63
C GLN A 36 6.68 41.26 41.55
N ALA A 37 7.18 40.70 42.66
CA ALA A 37 7.60 39.30 42.71
C ALA A 37 6.46 38.31 42.39
N SER A 38 5.21 38.70 42.65
CA SER A 38 3.99 37.96 42.30
C SER A 38 3.82 37.77 40.79
N HIS A 39 4.27 38.72 39.96
CA HIS A 39 4.19 38.61 38.49
C HIS A 39 5.07 37.48 37.93
N TRP A 40 6.09 37.03 38.69
CA TRP A 40 7.06 36.02 38.26
C TRP A 40 6.81 34.63 38.83
N GLN A 41 5.69 34.43 39.54
CA GLN A 41 5.28 33.09 40.00
C GLN A 41 4.75 32.24 38.83
N LYS A 42 4.93 30.91 38.91
CA LYS A 42 4.46 29.98 37.88
C LYS A 42 2.93 30.06 37.77
N GLN A 43 2.42 30.50 36.62
CA GLN A 43 0.98 30.59 36.41
C GLN A 43 0.40 29.22 36.06
N ASN A 44 -0.83 28.98 36.50
CA ASN A 44 -1.54 27.75 36.16
C ASN A 44 -1.96 27.76 34.68
N LEU A 45 -2.60 28.85 34.26
CA LEU A 45 -3.03 29.15 32.90
C LEU A 45 -2.29 30.39 32.37
N VAL A 46 -1.94 30.37 31.09
CA VAL A 46 -1.29 31.48 30.39
C VAL A 46 -2.32 32.13 29.45
N PRO A 47 -2.52 33.46 29.51
CA PRO A 47 -3.43 34.15 28.59
C PRO A 47 -3.04 33.93 27.12
N PHE A 48 -4.00 33.57 26.28
CA PHE A 48 -3.77 33.39 24.84
C PHE A 48 -4.53 34.40 24.00
N THR A 49 -5.85 34.37 24.05
CA THR A 49 -6.69 35.34 23.34
C THR A 49 -7.96 35.67 24.12
N ARG A 50 -8.50 36.86 23.86
CA ARG A 50 -9.72 37.39 24.44
C ARG A 50 -10.57 37.93 23.29
N PHE A 51 -11.80 37.46 23.18
CA PHE A 51 -12.77 37.94 22.20
C PHE A 51 -13.79 38.83 22.91
N GLU A 52 -13.71 40.13 22.67
CA GLU A 52 -14.64 41.09 23.27
C GLU A 52 -16.07 40.88 22.74
N LYS A 53 -16.19 40.56 21.46
CA LYS A 53 -17.47 40.34 20.81
C LYS A 53 -17.34 39.39 19.62
N ILE A 54 -18.11 38.31 19.62
CA ILE A 54 -18.28 37.42 18.48
C ILE A 54 -19.74 37.54 18.04
N VAL A 55 -19.97 37.74 16.75
CA VAL A 55 -21.31 37.82 16.16
C VAL A 55 -21.44 36.74 15.11
N SER A 56 -22.45 35.89 15.28
CA SER A 56 -22.75 34.80 14.34
C SER A 56 -23.61 35.27 13.16
N LYS A 57 -23.80 34.39 12.18
CA LYS A 57 -24.68 34.62 11.03
C LYS A 57 -26.12 35.01 11.40
N THR A 58 -26.63 34.52 12.53
CA THR A 58 -27.99 34.84 12.99
C THR A 58 -28.09 36.17 13.74
N GLY A 59 -26.94 36.86 13.94
CA GLY A 59 -26.85 38.05 14.77
C GLY A 59 -26.68 37.77 16.26
N ALA A 60 -26.70 36.50 16.70
CA ALA A 60 -26.43 36.13 18.08
C ALA A 60 -24.99 36.49 18.49
N GLN A 61 -24.81 36.86 19.75
CA GLN A 61 -23.56 37.44 20.25
C GLN A 61 -23.04 36.72 21.49
N CYS A 62 -21.74 36.45 21.53
CA CYS A 62 -21.04 35.98 22.71
C CYS A 62 -19.67 36.67 22.87
N SER A 63 -19.03 36.48 24.01
CA SER A 63 -17.64 36.88 24.25
C SER A 63 -16.86 35.69 24.80
N GLY A 64 -15.54 35.71 24.67
CA GLY A 64 -14.74 34.51 24.87
C GLY A 64 -13.40 34.76 25.50
N ILE A 65 -12.96 33.83 26.32
CA ILE A 65 -11.63 33.78 26.90
C ILE A 65 -10.96 32.46 26.51
N ILE A 66 -9.76 32.52 25.95
CA ILE A 66 -8.92 31.35 25.71
C ILE A 66 -7.62 31.47 26.49
N GLU A 67 -7.29 30.42 27.24
CA GLU A 67 -6.04 30.30 27.98
C GLU A 67 -5.35 28.96 27.73
N TYR A 68 -4.02 28.97 27.82
CA TYR A 68 -3.19 27.78 27.67
C TYR A 68 -2.77 27.22 29.02
N MET A 69 -2.99 25.93 29.22
CA MET A 69 -2.27 25.16 30.21
C MET A 69 -0.90 24.75 29.63
N PRO A 70 0.24 25.21 30.17
CA PRO A 70 1.56 25.05 29.55
C PRO A 70 2.18 23.65 29.78
N LEU A 71 1.41 22.61 29.48
CA LEU A 71 1.78 21.20 29.62
C LEU A 71 1.54 20.44 28.31
N THR A 72 2.42 19.51 27.96
CA THR A 72 2.19 18.59 26.85
C THR A 72 1.25 17.46 27.26
N ALA A 73 0.69 16.73 26.28
CA ALA A 73 -0.13 15.54 26.52
C ALA A 73 0.59 14.51 27.41
N GLU A 74 1.87 14.24 27.14
CA GLU A 74 2.69 13.29 27.89
C GLU A 74 2.85 13.71 29.37
N GLU A 75 3.10 14.99 29.62
CA GLU A 75 3.20 15.53 30.97
C GLU A 75 1.87 15.47 31.72
N MET A 76 0.75 15.66 31.01
CA MET A 76 -0.58 15.55 31.60
C MET A 76 -0.90 14.11 32.02
N LEU A 77 -0.54 13.13 31.19
CA LEU A 77 -0.75 11.71 31.47
C LEU A 77 0.15 11.17 32.57
N ALA A 78 1.30 11.80 32.84
CA ALA A 78 2.21 11.37 33.90
C ALA A 78 1.64 11.58 35.32
N GLN A 79 0.76 12.57 35.51
CA GLN A 79 0.22 12.94 36.83
C GLN A 79 -1.28 13.26 36.80
N PRO A 80 -2.15 12.35 36.34
CA PRO A 80 -3.52 12.66 35.95
C PRO A 80 -4.35 13.31 37.08
N LYS A 81 -4.22 12.85 38.33
CA LYS A 81 -4.94 13.42 39.48
C LYS A 81 -4.58 14.89 39.74
N ALA A 82 -3.27 15.20 39.78
CA ALA A 82 -2.81 16.57 39.99
C ALA A 82 -3.23 17.50 38.84
N ILE A 83 -3.36 16.96 37.63
CA ILE A 83 -3.82 17.71 36.47
C ILE A 83 -5.32 18.00 36.54
N VAL A 84 -6.16 17.08 37.03
CA VAL A 84 -7.59 17.37 37.28
C VAL A 84 -7.74 18.57 38.21
N ASP A 85 -6.99 18.62 39.31
CA ASP A 85 -7.01 19.75 40.24
C ASP A 85 -6.59 21.06 39.56
N ARG A 86 -5.52 21.03 38.75
CA ARG A 86 -5.08 22.20 37.98
C ARG A 86 -6.09 22.65 36.94
N ILE A 87 -6.78 21.73 36.27
CA ILE A 87 -7.86 22.08 35.34
C ILE A 87 -9.00 22.75 36.10
N ARG A 88 -9.40 22.21 37.25
CA ARG A 88 -10.42 22.80 38.13
C ARG A 88 -10.04 24.22 38.56
N ASP A 89 -8.81 24.44 39.01
CA ASP A 89 -8.33 25.77 39.41
C ASP A 89 -8.36 26.75 38.23
N GLY A 90 -8.04 26.27 37.02
CA GLY A 90 -8.16 27.05 35.79
C GLY A 90 -9.61 27.41 35.44
N ILE A 91 -10.56 26.49 35.64
CA ILE A 91 -11.99 26.75 35.45
C ILE A 91 -12.49 27.79 36.46
N ILE A 92 -12.07 27.70 37.73
CA ILE A 92 -12.41 28.69 38.76
C ILE A 92 -11.91 30.07 38.36
N GLN A 93 -10.68 30.17 37.85
CA GLN A 93 -10.12 31.43 37.34
C GLN A 93 -10.96 32.01 36.20
N LEU A 94 -11.32 31.19 35.21
CA LEU A 94 -12.17 31.63 34.08
C LEU A 94 -13.57 32.05 34.55
N HIS A 95 -14.14 31.35 35.54
CA HIS A 95 -15.42 31.71 36.13
C HIS A 95 -15.37 33.05 36.87
N GLN A 96 -14.30 33.33 37.62
CA GLN A 96 -14.06 34.63 38.27
C GLN A 96 -13.95 35.77 37.24
N GLU A 97 -13.44 35.47 36.04
CA GLU A 97 -13.43 36.40 34.91
C GLU A 97 -14.78 36.48 34.16
N GLY A 98 -15.82 35.83 34.67
CA GLY A 98 -17.19 35.90 34.17
C GLY A 98 -17.57 34.84 33.15
N ALA A 99 -16.75 33.79 32.94
CA ALA A 99 -17.15 32.67 32.10
C ALA A 99 -18.32 31.89 32.73
N GLN A 100 -19.34 31.60 31.91
CA GLN A 100 -20.53 30.85 32.31
C GLN A 100 -20.49 29.39 31.81
N LEU A 101 -19.59 29.09 30.87
CA LEU A 101 -19.35 27.78 30.27
C LEU A 101 -17.85 27.66 29.99
N VAL A 102 -17.23 26.51 30.29
CA VAL A 102 -15.80 26.30 29.99
C VAL A 102 -15.56 25.07 29.11
N GLY A 103 -14.88 25.26 27.99
CA GLY A 103 -14.45 24.19 27.11
C GLY A 103 -13.09 23.61 27.49
N LEU A 104 -12.96 22.29 27.37
CA LEU A 104 -11.74 21.54 27.62
C LEU A 104 -11.14 21.02 26.31
N GLY A 105 -10.06 21.65 25.84
CA GLY A 105 -9.39 21.28 24.60
C GLY A 105 -8.43 20.10 24.75
N GLY A 106 -8.47 19.17 23.79
CA GLY A 106 -7.50 18.07 23.67
C GLY A 106 -7.42 17.20 24.92
N PHE A 107 -6.21 16.99 25.45
CA PHE A 107 -5.97 16.13 26.62
C PHE A 107 -6.61 16.65 27.91
N THR A 108 -6.94 17.94 28.01
CA THR A 108 -7.66 18.46 29.19
C THR A 108 -9.07 17.85 29.32
N GLY A 109 -9.69 17.45 28.21
CA GLY A 109 -10.97 16.73 28.21
C GLY A 109 -10.84 15.20 28.35
N ILE A 110 -9.63 14.65 28.29
CA ILE A 110 -9.36 13.21 28.42
C ILE A 110 -9.05 12.84 29.88
N VAL A 111 -8.29 13.69 30.57
CA VAL A 111 -7.92 13.52 31.98
C VAL A 111 -9.18 13.57 32.87
N GLY A 112 -9.16 12.86 34.01
CA GLY A 112 -10.30 12.84 34.94
C GLY A 112 -11.53 12.07 34.44
N GLN A 113 -11.31 10.85 33.92
CA GLN A 113 -12.35 9.99 33.34
C GLN A 113 -13.13 10.64 32.19
N ARG A 114 -12.41 11.16 31.17
CA ARG A 114 -13.01 11.84 30.02
C ARG A 114 -13.82 13.08 30.43
N GLY A 115 -13.24 13.87 31.33
CA GLY A 115 -13.81 15.12 31.83
C GLY A 115 -14.85 14.97 32.93
N GLN A 116 -15.35 13.76 33.23
CA GLN A 116 -16.44 13.56 34.20
C GLN A 116 -16.07 14.03 35.62
N GLU A 117 -14.86 13.71 36.09
CA GLU A 117 -14.39 14.16 37.41
C GLU A 117 -14.26 15.68 37.48
N THR A 118 -13.80 16.30 36.38
CA THR A 118 -13.71 17.75 36.25
C THR A 118 -15.09 18.40 36.25
N ALA A 119 -16.06 17.87 35.50
CA ALA A 119 -17.42 18.40 35.48
C ALA A 119 -18.13 18.31 36.82
N ASN A 120 -18.00 17.18 37.51
CA ASN A 120 -18.65 16.97 38.81
C ASN A 120 -18.12 17.93 39.90
N SER A 121 -16.89 18.45 39.73
CA SER A 121 -16.22 19.33 40.69
C SER A 121 -16.07 20.78 40.20
N SER A 122 -16.65 21.12 39.04
CA SER A 122 -16.54 22.42 38.41
C SER A 122 -17.62 23.40 38.93
N PRO A 123 -17.28 24.67 39.17
CA PRO A 123 -18.26 25.70 39.55
C PRO A 123 -19.20 26.12 38.39
N VAL A 124 -18.83 25.80 37.15
CA VAL A 124 -19.63 26.07 35.94
C VAL A 124 -19.72 24.83 35.06
N PRO A 125 -20.72 24.74 34.17
CA PRO A 125 -20.79 23.67 33.19
C PRO A 125 -19.52 23.60 32.33
N VAL A 126 -19.11 22.39 31.95
CA VAL A 126 -17.93 22.15 31.11
C VAL A 126 -18.26 21.24 29.94
N THR A 127 -17.60 21.44 28.81
CA THR A 127 -17.73 20.53 27.66
C THR A 127 -16.38 20.17 27.07
N THR A 128 -16.27 18.95 26.55
CA THR A 128 -15.06 18.46 25.84
C THR A 128 -15.08 18.79 24.35
N GLY A 129 -16.25 19.11 23.80
CA GLY A 129 -16.50 19.30 22.38
C GLY A 129 -16.25 18.10 21.48
N ASN A 130 -16.34 16.90 22.06
CA ASN A 130 -16.32 15.66 21.30
C ASN A 130 -17.56 15.50 20.41
N SER A 131 -18.72 16.08 20.77
CA SER A 131 -19.93 15.91 19.96
C SER A 131 -19.80 16.62 18.62
N LEU A 132 -19.42 17.90 18.63
CA LEU A 132 -19.20 18.63 17.38
C LEU A 132 -18.02 18.06 16.57
N THR A 133 -16.96 17.61 17.24
CA THR A 133 -15.83 16.94 16.56
C THR A 133 -16.28 15.67 15.84
N ALA A 134 -17.11 14.85 16.48
CA ALA A 134 -17.67 13.66 15.87
C ALA A 134 -18.64 13.98 14.71
N PHE A 135 -19.45 15.02 14.84
CA PHE A 135 -20.33 15.50 13.77
C PHE A 135 -19.54 15.90 12.53
N VAL A 136 -18.44 16.67 12.70
CA VAL A 136 -17.58 17.09 11.58
C VAL A 136 -16.91 15.88 10.91
N ALA A 137 -16.38 14.94 11.69
CA ALA A 137 -15.79 13.71 11.14
C ALA A 137 -16.81 12.87 10.36
N TYR A 138 -18.03 12.76 10.88
CA TYR A 138 -19.14 12.08 10.22
C TYR A 138 -19.53 12.77 8.90
N GLN A 139 -19.69 14.10 8.91
CA GLN A 139 -20.00 14.85 7.70
C GLN A 139 -18.88 14.74 6.65
N ASN A 140 -17.61 14.80 7.08
CA ASN A 140 -16.47 14.58 6.18
C ASN A 140 -16.51 13.19 5.53
N MET A 141 -16.93 12.15 6.27
CA MET A 141 -17.09 10.82 5.70
C MET A 141 -18.20 10.79 4.66
N LEU A 142 -19.37 11.38 4.95
CA LEU A 142 -20.45 11.46 3.97
C LEU A 142 -20.03 12.21 2.70
N ASP A 143 -19.32 13.32 2.85
CA ASP A 143 -18.80 14.10 1.72
C ASP A 143 -17.79 13.31 0.89
N VAL A 144 -16.92 12.53 1.54
CA VAL A 144 -15.98 11.61 0.89
C VAL A 144 -16.74 10.55 0.08
N LEU A 145 -17.72 9.87 0.69
CA LEU A 145 -18.50 8.84 0.01
C LEU A 145 -19.25 9.40 -1.19
N HIS A 146 -19.88 10.57 -1.03
CA HIS A 146 -20.59 11.25 -2.10
C HIS A 146 -19.63 11.65 -3.25
N LYS A 147 -18.50 12.28 -2.95
CA LYS A 147 -17.52 12.67 -3.98
C LYS A 147 -16.91 11.47 -4.71
N GLN A 148 -16.73 10.35 -4.02
CA GLN A 148 -16.25 9.09 -4.62
C GLN A 148 -17.39 8.25 -5.24
N LYS A 149 -18.62 8.77 -5.29
CA LYS A 149 -19.82 8.11 -5.83
C LYS A 149 -20.04 6.72 -5.22
N GLN A 150 -19.70 6.54 -3.95
CA GLN A 150 -19.89 5.29 -3.21
C GLN A 150 -21.24 5.31 -2.50
N GLN A 151 -21.99 4.21 -2.59
CA GLN A 151 -23.19 4.04 -1.78
C GLN A 151 -22.81 3.54 -0.38
N PRO A 152 -23.35 4.15 0.70
CA PRO A 152 -23.02 3.72 2.06
C PRO A 152 -23.22 2.22 2.31
N ALA A 153 -24.30 1.62 1.78
CA ALA A 153 -24.63 0.20 1.95
C ALA A 153 -23.58 -0.78 1.37
N ASP A 154 -22.84 -0.35 0.35
CA ASP A 154 -21.80 -1.16 -0.32
C ASP A 154 -20.39 -0.84 0.20
N THR A 155 -20.28 0.04 1.20
CA THR A 155 -19.01 0.54 1.67
C THR A 155 -18.63 -0.08 3.01
N GLU A 156 -17.33 -0.32 3.16
CA GLU A 156 -16.71 -0.73 4.42
C GLU A 156 -15.81 0.39 4.95
N VAL A 157 -15.95 0.71 6.24
CA VAL A 157 -15.20 1.77 6.94
C VAL A 157 -14.52 1.20 8.18
N ALA A 158 -13.23 1.49 8.34
CA ALA A 158 -12.46 1.13 9.52
C ALA A 158 -12.51 2.28 10.54
N ILE A 159 -12.99 2.00 11.75
CA ILE A 159 -13.03 2.95 12.84
C ILE A 159 -11.91 2.60 13.84
N VAL A 160 -10.91 3.47 13.90
CA VAL A 160 -9.71 3.29 14.72
C VAL A 160 -9.84 4.02 16.04
N GLY A 161 -9.66 3.29 17.15
CA GLY A 161 -9.80 3.83 18.51
C GLY A 161 -11.07 3.41 19.24
N TYR A 162 -11.82 2.45 18.70
CA TYR A 162 -13.02 1.91 19.32
C TYR A 162 -12.73 1.23 20.68
N PRO A 163 -13.56 1.42 21.74
CA PRO A 163 -14.79 2.23 21.84
C PRO A 163 -14.55 3.61 22.50
N GLY A 164 -13.66 4.43 21.94
CA GLY A 164 -13.50 5.82 22.35
C GLY A 164 -14.77 6.66 22.05
N SER A 165 -14.96 7.79 22.74
CA SER A 165 -16.19 8.60 22.64
C SER A 165 -16.53 9.04 21.21
N ILE A 166 -15.57 9.61 20.50
CA ILE A 166 -15.74 10.02 19.09
C ILE A 166 -15.96 8.79 18.20
N SER A 167 -15.08 7.79 18.28
CA SER A 167 -15.20 6.57 17.46
C SER A 167 -16.51 5.82 17.67
N LEU A 168 -17.03 5.78 18.89
CA LEU A 168 -18.25 5.06 19.25
C LEU A 168 -19.48 5.76 18.66
N VAL A 169 -19.59 7.08 18.80
CA VAL A 169 -20.75 7.80 18.26
C VAL A 169 -20.73 7.85 16.73
N ILE A 170 -19.54 7.94 16.11
CA ILE A 170 -19.40 7.81 14.64
C ILE A 170 -19.86 6.43 14.17
N ALA A 171 -19.51 5.36 14.89
CA ALA A 171 -20.02 4.02 14.58
C ALA A 171 -21.56 4.00 14.61
N LYS A 172 -22.17 4.56 15.66
CA LYS A 172 -23.64 4.66 15.79
C LYS A 172 -24.30 5.52 14.71
N LEU A 173 -23.60 6.53 14.17
CA LEU A 173 -24.09 7.38 13.09
C LEU A 173 -23.99 6.70 11.71
N LEU A 174 -22.96 5.89 11.47
CA LEU A 174 -22.75 5.23 10.18
C LEU A 174 -23.57 3.94 9.99
N LEU A 175 -23.85 3.19 11.07
CA LEU A 175 -24.57 1.92 11.00
C LEU A 175 -26.00 2.04 10.40
N PRO A 176 -26.81 3.06 10.76
CA PRO A 176 -28.13 3.24 10.14
C PRO A 176 -28.10 3.50 8.63
N LEU A 177 -26.94 3.89 8.07
CA LEU A 177 -26.77 4.10 6.63
C LEU A 177 -26.45 2.79 5.87
N GLY A 178 -26.28 1.67 6.59
CA GLY A 178 -25.95 0.35 6.02
C GLY A 178 -24.45 0.11 5.82
N VAL A 179 -23.58 0.99 6.34
CA VAL A 179 -22.13 0.88 6.20
C VAL A 179 -21.61 -0.29 7.04
N LYS A 180 -20.77 -1.14 6.43
CA LYS A 180 -20.04 -2.20 7.16
C LYS A 180 -18.88 -1.61 7.92
N LEU A 181 -18.69 -1.98 9.19
CA LEU A 181 -17.67 -1.38 10.05
C LEU A 181 -16.63 -2.40 10.51
N GLN A 182 -15.35 -2.06 10.30
CA GLN A 182 -14.20 -2.70 10.95
C GLN A 182 -13.81 -1.89 12.18
N LEU A 183 -14.17 -2.37 13.37
CA LEU A 183 -13.91 -1.69 14.63
C LEU A 183 -12.55 -2.12 15.19
N VAL A 184 -11.57 -1.24 15.08
CA VAL A 184 -10.19 -1.49 15.54
C VAL A 184 -10.05 -1.09 17.00
N HIS A 185 -9.78 -2.06 17.87
CA HIS A 185 -9.65 -1.85 19.32
C HIS A 185 -8.28 -2.29 19.86
N ARG A 186 -7.71 -1.51 20.79
CA ARG A 186 -6.36 -1.77 21.35
C ARG A 186 -6.35 -2.71 22.55
N ASN A 187 -7.50 -2.96 23.19
CA ASN A 187 -7.54 -3.69 24.45
C ASN A 187 -7.39 -5.20 24.24
N LYS A 188 -6.20 -5.74 24.47
CA LYS A 188 -5.87 -7.18 24.37
C LYS A 188 -6.72 -8.07 25.29
N ASN A 189 -7.26 -7.51 26.37
CA ASN A 189 -8.06 -8.22 27.38
C ASN A 189 -9.57 -7.96 27.26
N ALA A 190 -10.02 -7.16 26.28
CA ALA A 190 -11.45 -6.92 26.08
C ALA A 190 -12.12 -8.16 25.47
N GLN A 191 -13.17 -8.64 26.11
CA GLN A 191 -14.04 -9.66 25.54
C GLN A 191 -14.88 -9.04 24.41
N PRO A 192 -14.91 -9.62 23.20
CA PRO A 192 -15.68 -9.10 22.07
C PRO A 192 -17.16 -8.83 22.41
N ALA A 193 -17.78 -9.71 23.19
CA ALA A 193 -19.16 -9.55 23.64
C ALA A 193 -19.41 -8.21 24.37
N LYS A 194 -18.47 -7.79 25.24
CA LYS A 194 -18.55 -6.51 25.97
C LYS A 194 -18.32 -5.29 25.07
N LEU A 195 -17.60 -5.46 23.96
CA LEU A 195 -17.38 -4.39 22.99
C LEU A 195 -18.60 -4.18 22.10
N LEU A 196 -19.35 -5.24 21.79
CA LEU A 196 -20.58 -5.16 21.02
C LEU A 196 -21.75 -4.57 21.82
N THR A 197 -21.78 -4.71 23.15
CA THR A 197 -22.87 -4.14 23.98
C THR A 197 -23.00 -2.62 23.92
N TYR A 198 -21.98 -1.91 23.40
CA TYR A 198 -22.07 -0.46 23.19
C TYR A 198 -22.87 -0.08 21.94
N LEU A 199 -23.22 -1.06 21.09
CA LEU A 199 -23.96 -0.89 19.84
C LEU A 199 -25.30 -1.64 19.92
N PRO A 200 -26.36 -1.14 19.28
CA PRO A 200 -27.64 -1.86 19.22
C PRO A 200 -27.50 -3.22 18.54
N ASP A 201 -28.15 -4.24 19.09
CA ASP A 201 -28.06 -5.64 18.65
C ASP A 201 -28.41 -5.83 17.16
N GLU A 202 -29.33 -5.02 16.64
CA GLU A 202 -29.76 -5.08 15.24
C GLU A 202 -28.61 -4.82 14.25
N TYR A 203 -27.56 -4.10 14.64
CA TYR A 203 -26.44 -3.75 13.77
C TYR A 203 -25.22 -4.67 13.92
N HIS A 204 -25.22 -5.65 14.82
CA HIS A 204 -24.06 -6.51 15.06
C HIS A 204 -23.60 -7.28 13.82
N HIS A 205 -24.53 -7.58 12.90
CA HIS A 205 -24.23 -8.25 11.63
C HIS A 205 -23.39 -7.40 10.64
N GLN A 206 -23.36 -6.07 10.82
CA GLN A 206 -22.60 -5.13 9.97
C GLN A 206 -21.20 -4.86 10.53
N VAL A 207 -20.86 -5.42 11.69
CA VAL A 207 -19.68 -5.06 12.46
C VAL A 207 -18.72 -6.23 12.58
N GLN A 208 -17.45 -5.98 12.27
CA GLN A 208 -16.35 -6.89 12.58
C GLN A 208 -15.36 -6.22 13.54
N LEU A 209 -15.01 -6.92 14.62
CA LEU A 209 -14.02 -6.46 15.59
C LEU A 209 -12.63 -6.97 15.18
N THR A 210 -11.66 -6.06 15.14
CA THR A 210 -10.26 -6.40 14.93
C THR A 210 -9.36 -5.82 16.02
N LYS A 211 -8.33 -6.58 16.39
CA LYS A 211 -7.35 -6.22 17.41
C LYS A 211 -6.18 -5.41 16.86
N ASP A 212 -6.02 -5.40 15.54
CA ASP A 212 -4.89 -4.78 14.85
C ASP A 212 -5.37 -4.15 13.55
N ILE A 213 -4.85 -2.97 13.26
CA ILE A 213 -5.15 -2.25 12.02
C ILE A 213 -4.56 -2.95 10.80
N SER A 214 -3.53 -3.79 10.98
CA SER A 214 -2.88 -4.52 9.89
C SER A 214 -3.86 -5.34 9.04
N SER A 215 -4.91 -5.90 9.65
CA SER A 215 -5.95 -6.66 8.95
C SER A 215 -6.89 -5.82 8.08
N CYS A 216 -6.77 -4.49 8.14
CA CYS A 216 -7.61 -3.55 7.41
C CYS A 216 -6.88 -2.96 6.20
N TYR A 217 -5.54 -2.98 6.17
CA TYR A 217 -4.74 -2.30 5.13
C TYR A 217 -4.99 -2.82 3.71
N ASP A 218 -5.32 -4.10 3.59
CA ASP A 218 -5.57 -4.81 2.33
C ASP A 218 -7.05 -4.88 1.94
N LYS A 219 -7.97 -4.45 2.82
CA LYS A 219 -9.43 -4.67 2.66
C LYS A 219 -10.25 -3.39 2.63
N VAL A 220 -9.84 -2.41 3.43
CA VAL A 220 -10.66 -1.22 3.72
C VAL A 220 -10.06 0.01 3.07
N LYS A 221 -10.91 0.82 2.45
CA LYS A 221 -10.49 2.08 1.81
C LYS A 221 -10.71 3.30 2.68
N PHE A 222 -11.73 3.28 3.50
CA PHE A 222 -12.19 4.44 4.25
C PHE A 222 -11.89 4.23 5.73
N TYR A 223 -11.21 5.19 6.33
CA TYR A 223 -10.83 5.13 7.73
C TYR A 223 -11.33 6.37 8.46
N VAL A 224 -11.76 6.18 9.70
CA VAL A 224 -11.95 7.26 10.68
C VAL A 224 -11.11 6.93 11.90
N ALA A 225 -10.18 7.81 12.25
CA ALA A 225 -9.23 7.60 13.33
C ALA A 225 -9.43 8.64 14.44
N ALA A 226 -9.60 8.15 15.68
CA ALA A 226 -9.85 8.99 16.84
C ALA A 226 -9.24 8.39 18.12
N THR A 227 -7.94 8.06 18.11
CA THR A 227 -7.25 7.54 19.30
C THR A 227 -6.72 8.66 20.20
N SER A 228 -6.40 8.28 21.45
CA SER A 228 -5.78 9.16 22.43
C SER A 228 -4.25 9.04 22.50
N THR A 229 -3.62 8.28 21.60
CA THR A 229 -2.15 8.07 21.62
C THR A 229 -1.45 8.62 20.39
N GLY A 230 -2.13 8.69 19.25
CA GLY A 230 -1.52 9.04 17.97
C GLY A 230 -0.62 7.93 17.41
N GLY A 231 -0.20 8.09 16.15
CA GLY A 231 0.79 7.23 15.48
C GLY A 231 0.40 5.75 15.38
N VAL A 232 -0.85 5.46 15.05
CA VAL A 232 -1.37 4.09 14.91
C VAL A 232 -1.56 3.64 13.47
N ILE A 233 -1.66 4.58 12.51
CA ILE A 233 -1.83 4.30 11.09
C ILE A 233 -0.51 4.57 10.38
N ASP A 234 0.06 3.54 9.75
CA ASP A 234 1.21 3.68 8.87
C ASP A 234 0.72 4.00 7.45
N PRO A 235 0.97 5.21 6.93
CA PRO A 235 0.53 5.61 5.60
C PRO A 235 1.19 4.81 4.46
N MET A 236 2.31 4.13 4.69
CA MET A 236 2.97 3.30 3.67
C MET A 236 2.27 1.96 3.46
N LEU A 237 1.49 1.51 4.44
CA LEU A 237 0.73 0.25 4.36
C LEU A 237 -0.68 0.44 3.81
N LEU A 238 -1.17 1.68 3.72
CA LEU A 238 -2.48 1.96 3.14
C LEU A 238 -2.53 1.60 1.65
N MET A 239 -3.61 0.92 1.23
CA MET A 239 -3.83 0.64 -0.18
C MET A 239 -4.00 1.93 -1.02
N PRO A 240 -3.58 1.95 -2.29
CA PRO A 240 -3.90 3.05 -3.20
C PRO A 240 -5.41 3.31 -3.26
N GLY A 241 -5.79 4.58 -3.24
CA GLY A 241 -7.16 5.07 -3.12
C GLY A 241 -7.67 5.20 -1.68
N ALA A 242 -6.90 4.83 -0.66
CA ALA A 242 -7.37 4.95 0.73
C ALA A 242 -7.61 6.42 1.13
N VAL A 243 -8.67 6.64 1.92
CA VAL A 243 -9.06 7.92 2.48
C VAL A 243 -9.15 7.79 4.00
N VAL A 244 -8.38 8.59 4.73
CA VAL A 244 -8.32 8.56 6.20
C VAL A 244 -8.79 9.88 6.77
N ILE A 245 -9.84 9.87 7.58
CA ILE A 245 -10.32 11.01 8.36
C ILE A 245 -9.70 10.91 9.76
N ASP A 246 -8.66 11.71 10.01
CA ASP A 246 -7.90 11.71 11.27
C ASP A 246 -8.38 12.84 12.18
N THR A 247 -9.08 12.50 13.25
CA THR A 247 -9.61 13.45 14.24
C THR A 247 -8.68 13.59 15.46
N ALA A 248 -7.56 12.85 15.51
CA ALA A 248 -6.75 12.75 16.71
C ALA A 248 -5.73 13.89 16.84
N LEU A 249 -5.49 14.31 18.09
CA LEU A 249 -4.47 15.30 18.45
C LEU A 249 -3.69 14.76 19.66
N PRO A 250 -2.47 14.22 19.50
CA PRO A 250 -1.67 14.12 18.26
C PRO A 250 -2.29 13.16 17.22
N ARG A 251 -1.92 13.37 15.94
CA ARG A 251 -2.44 12.63 14.78
C ARG A 251 -2.25 11.13 14.91
N ASP A 252 -3.24 10.38 14.45
CA ASP A 252 -3.17 8.91 14.36
C ASP A 252 -2.35 8.44 13.17
N VAL A 253 -2.30 9.22 12.09
CA VAL A 253 -1.45 8.91 10.94
C VAL A 253 0.00 9.31 11.23
N MET A 254 0.92 8.36 11.05
CA MET A 254 2.35 8.60 11.21
C MET A 254 2.87 9.61 10.17
N PRO A 255 3.93 10.39 10.48
CA PRO A 255 4.55 11.28 9.51
C PRO A 255 5.02 10.52 8.26
N MET A 256 4.77 11.07 7.08
CA MET A 256 5.27 10.53 5.82
C MET A 256 6.64 11.15 5.50
N GLU A 257 7.68 10.33 5.36
CA GLU A 257 8.96 10.77 4.82
C GLU A 257 8.89 11.01 3.30
N THR A 258 8.10 10.19 2.60
CA THR A 258 7.86 10.30 1.16
C THR A 258 6.39 10.63 0.91
N PRO A 259 6.06 11.72 0.19
CA PRO A 259 4.68 12.08 -0.09
C PRO A 259 4.03 11.05 -1.02
N ARG A 260 2.83 10.60 -0.64
CA ARG A 260 1.96 9.76 -1.48
C ARG A 260 0.83 10.60 -2.05
N HIS A 261 0.58 10.43 -3.35
CA HIS A 261 -0.51 11.13 -4.07
C HIS A 261 -1.70 10.21 -4.37
N ASP A 262 -1.57 8.93 -4.05
CA ASP A 262 -2.58 7.90 -4.24
C ASP A 262 -3.40 7.62 -2.98
N ILE A 263 -3.13 8.30 -1.86
CA ILE A 263 -3.95 8.26 -0.63
C ILE A 263 -4.35 9.68 -0.23
N MET A 264 -5.43 9.81 0.53
CA MET A 264 -5.93 11.10 1.00
C MET A 264 -6.11 11.10 2.51
N LEU A 265 -5.41 12.00 3.19
CA LEU A 265 -5.53 12.20 4.63
C LEU A 265 -6.36 13.44 4.86
N ILE A 266 -7.43 13.37 5.64
CA ILE A 266 -8.36 14.46 5.92
C ILE A 266 -8.31 14.78 7.41
N ASP A 267 -8.26 16.07 7.72
CA ASP A 267 -8.28 16.56 9.09
C ASP A 267 -9.72 16.53 9.63
N GLY A 268 -10.02 15.50 10.42
CA GLY A 268 -11.37 15.09 10.77
C GLY A 268 -12.08 15.85 11.89
N GLY A 269 -11.50 16.92 12.42
CA GLY A 269 -12.05 17.65 13.57
C GLY A 269 -12.03 19.16 13.43
N LEU A 270 -11.90 19.68 12.20
CA LEU A 270 -11.78 21.11 11.92
C LEU A 270 -13.08 21.69 11.38
N ILE A 271 -13.46 22.84 11.91
CA ILE A 271 -14.63 23.63 11.51
C ILE A 271 -14.18 25.03 11.12
N SER A 272 -14.77 25.57 10.06
CA SER A 272 -14.47 26.92 9.57
C SER A 272 -15.66 27.84 9.81
N ALA A 273 -15.38 29.07 10.21
CA ALA A 273 -16.38 30.12 10.27
C ALA A 273 -16.56 30.70 8.86
N THR A 274 -17.80 30.94 8.45
CA THR A 274 -18.10 31.64 7.19
C THR A 274 -17.84 33.14 7.34
N ASP A 275 -17.78 33.86 6.22
CA ASP A 275 -17.63 35.33 6.18
C ASP A 275 -18.76 36.07 6.93
N ASP A 276 -19.88 35.39 7.20
CA ASP A 276 -21.02 35.88 7.97
C ASP A 276 -20.74 35.94 9.50
N VAL A 277 -19.60 35.41 9.97
CA VAL A 277 -19.22 35.38 11.39
C VAL A 277 -18.11 36.39 11.65
N SER A 278 -18.37 37.36 12.54
CA SER A 278 -17.38 38.38 12.90
C SER A 278 -16.75 38.10 14.26
N PHE A 279 -15.42 38.17 14.33
CA PHE A 279 -14.64 38.10 15.57
C PHE A 279 -14.07 39.49 15.90
N GLY A 280 -14.64 40.17 16.89
CA GLY A 280 -14.19 41.47 17.37
C GLY A 280 -12.96 41.34 18.27
N GLY A 281 -11.87 42.05 17.91
CA GLY A 281 -10.68 42.20 18.74
C GLY A 281 -9.51 41.24 18.46
N ALA A 282 -9.45 40.59 17.29
CA ALA A 282 -8.33 39.71 16.97
C ALA A 282 -7.00 40.48 16.88
N LEU A 283 -6.05 40.17 17.76
CA LEU A 283 -4.63 40.48 17.56
C LEU A 283 -4.19 39.92 16.20
N ALA A 284 -3.35 40.68 15.48
CA ALA A 284 -2.93 40.46 14.08
C ALA A 284 -2.19 39.13 13.76
N GLN A 285 -2.25 38.12 14.63
CA GLN A 285 -1.57 36.82 14.49
C GLN A 285 -2.50 35.59 14.64
N PHE A 286 -3.80 35.78 14.89
CA PHE A 286 -4.78 34.69 14.95
C PHE A 286 -5.95 35.04 14.03
N ASP A 287 -6.06 34.35 12.90
CA ASP A 287 -7.21 34.45 11.99
C ASP A 287 -8.14 33.24 12.23
N PRO A 288 -9.13 33.35 13.14
CA PRO A 288 -10.06 32.27 13.48
C PRO A 288 -11.00 31.89 12.33
N THR A 289 -10.94 32.58 11.19
CA THR A 289 -11.84 32.33 10.06
C THR A 289 -11.48 31.06 9.29
N MET A 290 -10.23 30.58 9.36
CA MET A 290 -9.79 29.49 8.46
C MET A 290 -9.98 28.08 9.04
N PHE A 291 -9.50 27.78 10.26
CA PHE A 291 -9.61 26.44 10.87
C PHE A 291 -9.69 26.48 12.40
N MET A 292 -10.84 26.09 12.96
CA MET A 292 -11.07 25.97 14.41
C MET A 292 -11.24 24.49 14.79
N ASN A 293 -10.68 24.06 15.92
CA ASN A 293 -10.93 22.70 16.43
C ASN A 293 -12.38 22.57 16.93
N GLY A 294 -13.01 21.42 16.69
CA GLY A 294 -14.38 21.12 17.14
C GLY A 294 -14.61 21.36 18.63
N CYS A 295 -13.60 21.09 19.48
CA CYS A 295 -13.65 21.38 20.92
C CYS A 295 -13.94 22.86 21.24
N LEU A 296 -13.25 23.78 20.57
CA LEU A 296 -13.40 25.22 20.79
C LEU A 296 -14.72 25.71 20.19
N ALA A 297 -15.04 25.25 18.99
CA ALA A 297 -16.24 25.67 18.29
C ALA A 297 -17.51 25.25 19.04
N GLU A 298 -17.57 24.06 19.63
CA GLU A 298 -18.75 23.64 20.40
C GLU A 298 -19.01 24.58 21.57
N THR A 299 -17.96 24.90 22.32
CA THR A 299 -18.04 25.83 23.46
C THR A 299 -18.55 27.21 23.02
N LEU A 300 -18.07 27.69 21.88
CA LEU A 300 -18.48 28.97 21.30
C LEU A 300 -19.94 28.92 20.83
N ILE A 301 -20.36 27.87 20.14
CA ILE A 301 -21.71 27.70 19.60
C ILE A 301 -22.74 27.63 20.72
N LEU A 302 -22.45 26.88 21.79
CA LEU A 302 -23.30 26.86 22.99
C LEU A 302 -23.42 28.25 23.63
N ALA A 303 -22.34 29.02 23.64
CA ALA A 303 -22.37 30.40 24.14
C ALA A 303 -23.18 31.35 23.25
N LEU A 304 -23.20 31.13 21.93
CA LEU A 304 -24.05 31.88 20.99
C LEU A 304 -25.54 31.59 21.19
N GLU A 305 -25.91 30.34 21.48
CA GLU A 305 -27.28 29.93 21.85
C GLU A 305 -27.62 30.23 23.33
N ASN A 306 -26.68 30.82 24.09
CA ASN A 306 -26.84 31.11 25.51
C ASN A 306 -27.17 29.86 26.36
N ARG A 307 -26.59 28.71 26.00
CA ARG A 307 -26.75 27.41 26.68
C ARG A 307 -25.53 27.08 27.53
N ALA A 308 -25.60 27.37 28.83
CA ALA A 308 -24.58 26.98 29.79
C ALA A 308 -24.92 25.58 30.32
N GLU A 309 -24.46 24.54 29.62
CA GLU A 309 -24.70 23.15 30.00
C GLU A 309 -23.49 22.25 29.70
N THR A 310 -23.43 21.12 30.40
CA THR A 310 -22.44 20.07 30.14
C THR A 310 -22.91 19.26 28.94
N PHE A 311 -22.48 19.65 27.74
CA PHE A 311 -23.00 19.11 26.48
C PHE A 311 -22.31 17.80 26.07
N SER A 312 -20.98 17.80 25.92
CA SER A 312 -20.19 16.62 25.58
C SER A 312 -19.31 16.18 26.73
N ILE A 313 -19.68 15.08 27.39
CA ILE A 313 -18.86 14.49 28.44
C ILE A 313 -18.97 12.98 28.51
N GLY A 314 -17.94 12.35 29.08
CA GLY A 314 -17.93 10.90 29.26
C GLY A 314 -17.61 10.13 27.99
N ARG A 315 -17.91 8.82 28.03
CA ARG A 315 -17.61 7.90 26.92
C ARG A 315 -18.75 7.86 25.90
N GLU A 316 -19.98 7.73 26.36
CA GLU A 316 -21.13 7.55 25.48
C GLU A 316 -21.74 8.91 25.18
N LEU A 317 -21.55 9.35 23.94
CA LEU A 317 -22.19 10.55 23.43
C LEU A 317 -23.54 10.16 22.82
N ASP A 318 -24.54 10.98 23.06
CA ASP A 318 -25.87 10.83 22.47
C ASP A 318 -25.85 11.27 21.01
N VAL A 319 -26.34 10.40 20.12
CA VAL A 319 -26.40 10.62 18.67
C VAL A 319 -27.27 11.83 18.35
N GLU A 320 -28.40 11.99 19.03
CA GLU A 320 -29.33 13.11 18.77
C GLU A 320 -28.67 14.44 19.12
N ARG A 321 -27.95 14.49 20.26
CA ARG A 321 -27.20 15.69 20.66
C ARG A 321 -26.04 16.01 19.72
N VAL A 322 -25.38 14.99 19.14
CA VAL A 322 -24.33 15.20 18.12
C VAL A 322 -24.90 15.84 16.86
N LEU A 323 -26.06 15.38 16.40
CA LEU A 323 -26.73 15.98 15.24
C LEU A 323 -27.25 17.39 15.56
N GLU A 324 -27.87 17.57 16.72
CA GLU A 324 -28.37 18.86 17.20
C GLU A 324 -27.27 19.93 17.19
N ILE A 325 -26.13 19.68 17.81
CA ILE A 325 -25.06 20.68 17.88
C ILE A 325 -24.46 21.00 16.51
N GLY A 326 -24.45 20.02 15.59
CA GLY A 326 -24.05 20.20 14.21
C GLY A 326 -24.99 21.11 13.44
N GLU A 327 -26.30 20.93 13.58
CA GLU A 327 -27.30 21.81 12.96
C GLU A 327 -27.21 23.24 13.49
N ILE A 328 -27.02 23.40 14.81
CA ILE A 328 -26.85 24.72 15.42
C ILE A 328 -25.54 25.38 14.93
N ALA A 329 -24.47 24.62 14.77
CA ALA A 329 -23.22 25.12 14.18
C ALA A 329 -23.47 25.73 12.79
N ILE A 330 -24.14 24.97 11.91
CA ILE A 330 -24.49 25.38 10.54
C ILE A 330 -25.38 26.63 10.56
N LYS A 331 -26.39 26.66 11.43
CA LYS A 331 -27.29 27.81 11.64
C LYS A 331 -26.51 29.08 11.97
N HIS A 332 -25.50 29.00 12.83
CA HIS A 332 -24.67 30.15 13.22
C HIS A 332 -23.57 30.54 12.22
N GLY A 333 -23.45 29.83 11.09
CA GLY A 333 -22.44 30.13 10.07
C GLY A 333 -21.12 29.43 10.28
N PHE A 334 -21.10 28.31 11.01
CA PHE A 334 -19.96 27.40 11.09
C PHE A 334 -20.20 26.19 10.21
N LYS A 335 -19.24 25.83 9.37
CA LYS A 335 -19.34 24.67 8.50
C LYS A 335 -18.18 23.73 8.77
N PRO A 336 -18.38 22.40 8.68
CA PRO A 336 -17.27 21.47 8.51
C PRO A 336 -16.32 22.06 7.46
N ALA A 337 -15.05 22.23 7.83
CA ALA A 337 -14.10 22.90 6.96
C ALA A 337 -14.06 22.16 5.60
N PRO A 338 -13.90 22.85 4.45
CA PRO A 338 -13.70 22.16 3.19
C PRO A 338 -12.52 21.20 3.38
N LEU A 339 -12.75 19.92 3.10
CA LEU A 339 -11.83 18.81 3.38
C LEU A 339 -10.38 19.28 3.23
N ALA A 340 -9.67 19.39 4.36
CA ALA A 340 -8.29 19.82 4.40
C ALA A 340 -7.41 18.59 4.62
N SER A 341 -6.36 18.47 3.82
CA SER A 341 -5.35 17.44 3.94
C SER A 341 -4.07 18.08 4.47
N LEU A 342 -3.69 17.72 5.69
CA LEU A 342 -2.49 18.25 6.34
C LEU A 342 -2.48 19.80 6.40
N GLY A 343 -3.64 20.42 6.65
CA GLY A 343 -3.81 21.87 6.68
C GLY A 343 -3.95 22.56 5.32
N GLU A 344 -3.87 21.83 4.19
CA GLU A 344 -4.13 22.38 2.86
C GLU A 344 -5.51 21.99 2.34
N LYS A 345 -6.18 22.89 1.62
CA LYS A 345 -7.48 22.59 1.01
C LYS A 345 -7.35 21.49 -0.07
N VAL A 346 -8.14 20.42 0.03
CA VAL A 346 -8.20 19.37 -0.99
C VAL A 346 -8.81 19.93 -2.29
N ARG A 347 -8.09 19.80 -3.41
CA ARG A 347 -8.48 20.30 -4.73
C ARG A 347 -9.06 19.20 -5.60
N ASP A 348 -9.71 19.57 -6.71
CA ASP A 348 -10.35 18.61 -7.63
C ASP A 348 -9.38 17.59 -8.24
N LYS A 349 -8.11 17.97 -8.46
CA LYS A 349 -7.07 17.03 -8.91
C LYS A 349 -6.76 15.94 -7.87
N ASP A 350 -6.86 16.28 -6.59
CA ASP A 350 -6.57 15.36 -5.49
C ASP A 350 -7.72 14.32 -5.42
N TRP A 351 -8.96 14.75 -5.70
CA TRP A 351 -10.11 13.84 -5.89
C TRP A 351 -9.94 12.92 -7.09
N ALA A 352 -9.55 13.46 -8.25
CA ALA A 352 -9.38 12.69 -9.48
C ALA A 352 -8.33 11.57 -9.34
N ALA A 353 -7.23 11.83 -8.63
CA ALA A 353 -6.20 10.83 -8.34
C ALA A 353 -6.78 9.64 -7.56
N ILE A 354 -7.52 9.89 -6.48
CA ILE A 354 -8.15 8.84 -5.68
C ILE A 354 -9.24 8.09 -6.47
N THR A 355 -10.07 8.81 -7.22
CA THR A 355 -11.15 8.21 -8.02
C THR A 355 -10.61 7.25 -9.08
N THR A 356 -9.42 7.50 -9.64
CA THR A 356 -8.78 6.59 -10.60
C THR A 356 -8.58 5.20 -9.98
N TYR A 357 -8.09 5.12 -8.75
CA TYR A 357 -7.92 3.84 -8.05
C TYR A 357 -9.24 3.18 -7.69
N HIS A 358 -10.29 3.97 -7.40
CA HIS A 358 -11.62 3.42 -7.11
C HIS A 358 -12.30 2.86 -8.37
N GLN A 359 -12.10 3.49 -9.53
CA GLN A 359 -12.60 3.02 -10.82
C GLN A 359 -11.85 1.78 -11.32
N ILE A 360 -10.52 1.77 -11.22
CA ILE A 360 -9.68 0.60 -11.54
C ILE A 360 -10.13 -0.58 -10.69
N GLU A 361 -10.38 -0.38 -9.39
CA GLU A 361 -10.83 -1.47 -8.54
C GLU A 361 -12.29 -1.86 -8.74
N THR A 362 -13.16 -1.00 -9.28
CA THR A 362 -14.50 -1.44 -9.70
C THR A 362 -14.39 -2.38 -10.92
N SER A 363 -13.41 -2.13 -11.80
CA SER A 363 -13.07 -3.05 -12.89
C SER A 363 -12.39 -4.34 -12.40
N LEU A 364 -11.58 -4.28 -11.32
CA LEU A 364 -10.88 -5.43 -10.75
C LEU A 364 -11.68 -6.19 -9.67
N ARG A 365 -12.65 -5.60 -8.95
CA ARG A 365 -13.56 -6.29 -7.99
C ARG A 365 -14.58 -7.17 -8.70
N SER A 366 -14.71 -7.03 -10.02
CA SER A 366 -15.32 -8.08 -10.86
C SER A 366 -14.52 -9.39 -10.88
N LEU A 367 -13.35 -9.45 -10.20
CA LEU A 367 -12.53 -10.64 -9.97
C LEU A 367 -12.81 -11.32 -8.61
N LEU A 368 -14.00 -11.17 -8.03
CA LEU A 368 -14.56 -12.33 -7.31
C LEU A 368 -14.52 -13.52 -8.29
N PRO A 369 -14.32 -14.78 -7.86
CA PRO A 369 -14.38 -15.89 -8.78
C PRO A 369 -15.79 -15.89 -9.39
N ALA A 370 -15.91 -15.33 -10.58
CA ALA A 370 -17.12 -15.43 -11.37
C ALA A 370 -17.39 -16.93 -11.53
N PRO A 371 -18.66 -17.36 -11.66
CA PRO A 371 -18.95 -18.74 -12.02
C PRO A 371 -18.04 -19.17 -13.18
N LEU A 372 -17.42 -20.35 -13.13
CA LEU A 372 -16.39 -20.76 -14.09
C LEU A 372 -16.74 -20.48 -15.58
N PRO A 373 -18.02 -20.61 -16.04
CA PRO A 373 -18.40 -20.24 -17.40
C PRO A 373 -18.17 -18.76 -17.75
N GLU A 374 -18.38 -17.85 -16.80
CA GLU A 374 -18.15 -16.42 -16.96
C GLU A 374 -16.64 -16.09 -17.02
N ILE A 375 -15.81 -16.83 -16.27
CA ILE A 375 -14.35 -16.74 -16.34
C ILE A 375 -13.86 -17.07 -17.75
N LYS A 376 -14.41 -18.11 -18.39
CA LYS A 376 -13.99 -18.51 -19.75
C LYS A 376 -14.18 -17.38 -20.76
N SER A 377 -15.40 -16.84 -20.86
CA SER A 377 -15.73 -15.79 -21.84
C SER A 377 -14.91 -14.53 -21.60
N GLN A 378 -14.87 -14.03 -20.36
CA GLN A 378 -14.14 -12.82 -20.04
C GLN A 378 -12.63 -12.97 -20.29
N THR A 379 -12.06 -14.14 -20.04
CA THR A 379 -10.63 -14.40 -20.27
C THR A 379 -10.31 -14.38 -21.76
N ILE A 380 -11.14 -15.01 -22.60
CA ILE A 380 -10.95 -15.01 -24.05
C ILE A 380 -11.05 -13.58 -24.60
N ASP A 381 -12.04 -12.80 -24.17
CA ASP A 381 -12.21 -11.41 -24.59
C ASP A 381 -11.01 -10.55 -24.20
N ARG A 382 -10.53 -10.68 -22.96
CA ARG A 382 -9.32 -9.98 -22.50
C ARG A 382 -8.08 -10.40 -23.28
N TYR A 383 -7.89 -11.70 -23.54
CA TYR A 383 -6.76 -12.21 -24.31
C TYR A 383 -6.77 -11.66 -25.74
N ARG A 384 -7.95 -11.63 -26.37
CA ARG A 384 -8.15 -11.03 -27.70
C ARG A 384 -7.84 -9.54 -27.69
N GLN A 385 -8.36 -8.80 -26.73
CA GLN A 385 -8.26 -7.34 -26.70
C GLN A 385 -6.86 -6.84 -26.33
N TYR A 386 -6.19 -7.52 -25.39
CA TYR A 386 -4.99 -6.97 -24.73
C TYR A 386 -3.72 -7.79 -24.93
N ILE A 387 -3.79 -9.00 -25.50
CA ILE A 387 -2.62 -9.89 -25.65
C ILE A 387 -2.37 -10.24 -27.12
N ASN A 388 -3.26 -11.03 -27.75
CA ASN A 388 -3.05 -11.50 -29.11
C ASN A 388 -4.39 -11.85 -29.80
N PRO A 389 -4.97 -10.94 -30.60
CA PRO A 389 -6.25 -11.19 -31.26
C PRO A 389 -6.16 -12.33 -32.27
N VAL A 390 -5.07 -12.41 -33.04
CA VAL A 390 -4.88 -13.44 -34.08
C VAL A 390 -4.83 -14.84 -33.46
N MET A 391 -4.15 -15.00 -32.32
CA MET A 391 -4.13 -16.28 -31.61
C MET A 391 -5.47 -16.61 -30.95
N ALA A 392 -6.20 -15.62 -30.45
CA ALA A 392 -7.54 -15.82 -29.90
C ALA A 392 -8.47 -16.41 -30.97
N ASP A 393 -8.47 -15.79 -32.15
CA ASP A 393 -9.30 -16.22 -33.27
C ASP A 393 -8.86 -17.59 -33.81
N PHE A 394 -7.55 -17.87 -33.82
CA PHE A 394 -7.02 -19.19 -34.14
C PHE A 394 -7.52 -20.27 -33.16
N TYR A 395 -7.50 -20.00 -31.86
CA TYR A 395 -7.99 -20.96 -30.87
C TYR A 395 -9.47 -21.20 -31.02
N GLU A 396 -10.28 -20.15 -31.19
CA GLU A 396 -11.72 -20.27 -31.38
C GLU A 396 -12.05 -21.05 -32.66
N PHE A 397 -11.39 -20.73 -33.78
CA PHE A 397 -11.58 -21.42 -35.06
C PHE A 397 -11.27 -22.92 -34.99
N ASN A 398 -10.27 -23.31 -34.18
CA ASN A 398 -9.87 -24.71 -34.01
C ASN A 398 -10.54 -25.39 -32.80
N HIS A 399 -11.47 -24.73 -32.11
CA HIS A 399 -12.10 -25.22 -30.88
C HIS A 399 -11.11 -25.55 -29.74
N LEU A 400 -10.01 -24.79 -29.65
CA LEU A 400 -8.92 -24.91 -28.68
C LEU A 400 -8.95 -23.82 -27.61
N GLU A 401 -10.00 -23.01 -27.54
CA GLU A 401 -10.17 -21.89 -26.60
C GLU A 401 -10.47 -22.36 -25.17
N ARG A 402 -9.58 -23.19 -24.61
CA ARG A 402 -9.66 -23.70 -23.24
C ARG A 402 -9.03 -22.70 -22.27
N VAL A 403 -9.65 -22.56 -21.11
CA VAL A 403 -9.14 -21.77 -19.99
C VAL A 403 -8.92 -22.72 -18.83
N PHE A 404 -7.65 -23.05 -18.56
CA PHE A 404 -7.27 -23.94 -17.47
C PHE A 404 -7.24 -23.19 -16.14
N VAL A 405 -7.88 -23.74 -15.12
CA VAL A 405 -8.00 -23.15 -13.77
C VAL A 405 -7.27 -23.96 -12.70
N GLN A 406 -6.97 -25.22 -12.98
CA GLN A 406 -6.17 -26.07 -12.09
C GLN A 406 -5.21 -26.93 -12.90
N SER A 407 -4.08 -27.28 -12.30
CA SER A 407 -3.10 -28.18 -12.91
C SER A 407 -2.33 -28.97 -11.85
N GLN A 408 -2.16 -30.27 -12.07
CA GLN A 408 -1.39 -31.14 -11.17
C GLN A 408 -0.80 -32.32 -11.93
N GLY A 409 0.50 -32.54 -11.78
CA GLY A 409 1.18 -33.65 -12.47
C GLY A 409 1.07 -33.50 -13.98
N VAL A 410 0.43 -34.47 -14.65
CA VAL A 410 0.24 -34.46 -16.11
C VAL A 410 -1.14 -33.95 -16.53
N GLU A 411 -1.94 -33.45 -15.58
CA GLU A 411 -3.33 -33.09 -15.83
C GLU A 411 -3.59 -31.59 -15.72
N LEU A 412 -4.48 -31.12 -16.58
CA LEU A 412 -5.06 -29.78 -16.58
C LEU A 412 -6.57 -29.88 -16.43
N THR A 413 -7.17 -29.01 -15.63
CA THR A 413 -8.63 -28.89 -15.48
C THR A 413 -9.08 -27.54 -15.98
N ASP A 414 -10.05 -27.51 -16.89
CA ASP A 414 -10.60 -26.28 -17.45
C ASP A 414 -11.78 -25.71 -16.63
N THR A 415 -12.32 -24.58 -17.07
CA THR A 415 -13.50 -23.93 -16.47
C THR A 415 -14.79 -24.76 -16.57
N ASN A 416 -14.84 -25.80 -17.38
CA ASN A 416 -15.99 -26.72 -17.44
C ASN A 416 -15.79 -27.94 -16.52
N GLU A 417 -14.71 -27.96 -15.74
CA GLU A 417 -14.26 -29.09 -14.92
C GLU A 417 -13.80 -30.31 -15.73
N ASP A 418 -13.59 -30.14 -17.04
CA ASP A 418 -13.05 -31.19 -17.91
C ASP A 418 -11.55 -31.36 -17.64
N ARG A 419 -11.08 -32.63 -17.61
CA ARG A 419 -9.68 -32.99 -17.36
C ARG A 419 -8.97 -33.40 -18.64
N TYR A 420 -7.76 -32.89 -18.81
CA TYR A 420 -6.94 -33.10 -20.01
C TYR A 420 -5.57 -33.63 -19.60
N LEU A 421 -5.05 -34.59 -20.38
CA LEU A 421 -3.65 -35.00 -20.31
C LEU A 421 -2.79 -34.03 -21.12
N ASP A 422 -1.79 -33.44 -20.48
CA ASP A 422 -0.91 -32.46 -21.10
C ASP A 422 0.31 -33.12 -21.77
N PHE A 423 0.20 -33.33 -23.08
CA PHE A 423 1.32 -33.78 -23.92
C PHE A 423 2.21 -32.63 -24.42
N VAL A 424 1.81 -31.37 -24.23
CA VAL A 424 2.60 -30.19 -24.61
C VAL A 424 3.62 -29.86 -23.53
N ALA A 425 3.25 -30.03 -22.25
CA ALA A 425 4.11 -29.86 -21.08
C ALA A 425 4.87 -28.52 -21.10
N GLY A 426 4.17 -27.44 -21.45
CA GLY A 426 4.75 -26.10 -21.54
C GLY A 426 5.85 -25.98 -22.61
N TYR A 427 5.72 -26.69 -23.74
CA TYR A 427 6.76 -26.79 -24.76
C TYR A 427 8.08 -27.37 -24.22
N GLY A 428 7.97 -28.27 -23.23
CA GLY A 428 9.09 -29.00 -22.65
C GLY A 428 9.56 -28.49 -21.29
N CYS A 429 9.01 -27.43 -20.72
CA CYS A 429 9.42 -26.90 -19.40
C CYS A 429 8.79 -27.59 -18.19
N LEU A 430 8.09 -28.71 -18.38
CA LEU A 430 7.41 -29.42 -17.29
C LEU A 430 7.83 -30.90 -17.25
N ASN A 431 9.13 -31.21 -17.19
CA ASN A 431 9.60 -32.61 -17.07
C ASN A 431 9.06 -33.28 -15.80
N VAL A 432 8.84 -32.51 -14.74
CA VAL A 432 8.28 -32.98 -13.45
C VAL A 432 6.77 -32.75 -13.31
N GLY A 433 6.11 -32.31 -14.38
CA GLY A 433 4.70 -31.98 -14.39
C GLY A 433 4.33 -30.66 -13.69
N HIS A 434 3.05 -30.33 -13.76
CA HIS A 434 2.46 -29.15 -13.12
C HIS A 434 2.48 -29.25 -11.60
N ASN A 435 2.86 -28.15 -10.93
CA ASN A 435 2.78 -27.99 -9.47
C ASN A 435 3.44 -29.13 -8.67
N HIS A 436 4.64 -29.55 -9.06
CA HIS A 436 5.34 -30.67 -8.41
C HIS A 436 5.51 -30.41 -6.90
N PRO A 437 4.98 -31.27 -6.00
CA PRO A 437 4.87 -30.96 -4.56
C PRO A 437 6.20 -30.61 -3.88
N LYS A 438 7.30 -31.25 -4.27
CA LYS A 438 8.62 -30.98 -3.69
C LYS A 438 9.17 -29.60 -4.09
N ILE A 439 8.86 -29.12 -5.30
CA ILE A 439 9.34 -27.81 -5.77
C ILE A 439 8.53 -26.71 -5.07
N ASN A 440 7.21 -26.86 -5.04
CA ASN A 440 6.32 -25.91 -4.37
C ASN A 440 6.67 -25.78 -2.88
N ALA A 441 6.90 -26.91 -2.18
CA ALA A 441 7.31 -26.89 -0.78
C ALA A 441 8.64 -26.15 -0.55
N SER A 442 9.62 -26.33 -1.44
CA SER A 442 10.90 -25.62 -1.38
C SER A 442 10.76 -24.12 -1.59
N LEU A 443 9.94 -23.68 -2.56
CA LEU A 443 9.67 -22.26 -2.82
C LEU A 443 8.93 -21.60 -1.64
N ILE A 444 7.88 -22.25 -1.12
CA ILE A 444 7.15 -21.77 0.07
C ILE A 444 8.11 -21.58 1.23
N LYS A 445 8.93 -22.60 1.54
CA LYS A 445 9.92 -22.53 2.62
C LYS A 445 10.93 -21.39 2.40
N TYR A 446 11.38 -21.16 1.17
CA TYR A 446 12.29 -20.08 0.84
C TYR A 446 11.66 -18.70 1.17
N PHE A 447 10.40 -18.48 0.76
CA PHE A 447 9.67 -17.25 1.07
C PHE A 447 9.39 -17.07 2.56
N GLU A 448 8.95 -18.13 3.26
CA GLU A 448 8.71 -18.10 4.71
C GLU A 448 9.99 -17.77 5.50
N SER A 449 11.14 -18.23 5.01
CA SER A 449 12.45 -17.94 5.59
C SER A 449 13.00 -16.54 5.28
N GLN A 450 12.26 -15.73 4.51
CA GLN A 450 12.63 -14.36 4.13
C GLN A 450 14.03 -14.26 3.49
N GLN A 451 14.43 -15.27 2.72
CA GLN A 451 15.73 -15.26 2.07
C GLN A 451 15.79 -14.22 0.92
N PRO A 452 16.95 -13.57 0.71
CA PRO A 452 17.10 -12.53 -0.31
C PRO A 452 17.16 -13.12 -1.72
N THR A 453 16.37 -12.57 -2.65
CA THR A 453 16.26 -13.06 -4.05
C THR A 453 17.21 -12.35 -5.01
N PHE A 454 16.97 -11.07 -5.34
CA PHE A 454 17.75 -10.33 -6.34
C PHE A 454 18.91 -9.52 -5.72
N VAL A 455 19.92 -10.24 -5.25
CA VAL A 455 21.10 -9.63 -4.60
C VAL A 455 22.44 -10.04 -5.22
N GLN A 456 22.42 -10.84 -6.28
CA GLN A 456 23.59 -11.52 -6.89
C GLN A 456 24.70 -10.61 -7.43
N TYR A 457 24.44 -9.31 -7.60
CA TYR A 457 25.43 -8.30 -8.04
C TYR A 457 25.76 -7.26 -6.97
N ILE A 458 25.14 -7.34 -5.79
CA ILE A 458 25.45 -6.50 -4.62
C ILE A 458 25.95 -7.34 -3.44
N SER A 459 25.79 -8.65 -3.50
CA SER A 459 26.30 -9.63 -2.53
C SER A 459 26.57 -10.98 -3.21
N VAL A 460 27.10 -11.94 -2.45
CA VAL A 460 27.34 -13.30 -2.91
C VAL A 460 26.07 -14.15 -2.72
N PRO A 461 25.43 -14.65 -3.78
CA PRO A 461 24.13 -15.32 -3.70
C PRO A 461 24.25 -16.80 -3.31
N TYR A 462 24.02 -17.12 -2.03
CA TYR A 462 24.19 -18.47 -1.47
C TYR A 462 23.50 -19.59 -2.29
N GLN A 463 22.21 -19.46 -2.62
CA GLN A 463 21.48 -20.52 -3.33
C GLN A 463 21.95 -20.71 -4.78
N ALA A 464 22.32 -19.61 -5.46
CA ALA A 464 22.86 -19.69 -6.82
C ALA A 464 24.26 -20.34 -6.84
N SER A 465 25.08 -20.10 -5.81
CA SER A 465 26.38 -20.78 -5.64
C SER A 465 26.22 -22.28 -5.45
N LEU A 466 25.27 -22.74 -4.62
CA LEU A 466 24.96 -24.16 -4.46
C LEU A 466 24.46 -24.81 -5.76
N LEU A 467 23.61 -24.10 -6.50
CA LEU A 467 23.13 -24.61 -7.79
C LEU A 467 24.28 -24.74 -8.80
N ALA A 468 25.22 -23.79 -8.83
CA ALA A 468 26.38 -23.86 -9.72
C ALA A 468 27.27 -25.08 -9.39
N GLU A 469 27.53 -25.35 -8.11
CA GLU A 469 28.26 -26.54 -7.64
C GLU A 469 27.55 -27.84 -8.06
N HIS A 470 26.24 -27.92 -7.87
CA HIS A 470 25.46 -29.11 -8.28
C HIS A 470 25.44 -29.30 -9.80
N LEU A 471 25.40 -28.21 -10.57
CA LEU A 471 25.47 -28.28 -12.03
C LEU A 471 26.83 -28.80 -12.52
N GLU A 472 27.94 -28.30 -11.95
CA GLU A 472 29.28 -28.82 -12.23
C GLU A 472 29.37 -30.33 -11.96
N ALA A 473 28.78 -30.79 -10.84
CA ALA A 473 28.82 -32.20 -10.46
C ALA A 473 28.06 -33.15 -11.41
N ILE A 474 27.03 -32.66 -12.13
CA ILE A 474 26.20 -33.51 -13.01
C ILE A 474 26.51 -33.33 -14.50
N THR A 475 27.07 -32.19 -14.89
CA THR A 475 27.39 -31.88 -16.30
C THR A 475 28.56 -32.74 -16.80
N PRO A 476 28.60 -33.04 -18.11
CA PRO A 476 29.68 -33.85 -18.66
C PRO A 476 31.01 -33.08 -18.68
N GLY A 477 32.12 -33.80 -18.53
CA GLY A 477 33.48 -33.23 -18.62
C GLY A 477 33.81 -32.25 -17.50
N ASN A 478 34.41 -31.10 -17.87
CA ASN A 478 34.93 -30.11 -16.92
C ASN A 478 34.18 -28.75 -16.99
N LEU A 479 32.86 -28.80 -17.21
CA LEU A 479 32.00 -27.61 -17.24
C LEU A 479 31.82 -27.03 -15.82
N SER A 480 32.73 -26.16 -15.41
CA SER A 480 32.87 -25.69 -14.02
C SER A 480 32.44 -24.24 -13.77
N ARG A 481 31.86 -23.57 -14.78
CA ARG A 481 31.40 -22.18 -14.68
C ARG A 481 29.99 -22.04 -15.20
N THR A 482 29.15 -21.43 -14.39
CA THR A 482 27.72 -21.23 -14.69
C THR A 482 27.39 -19.75 -14.67
N PHE A 483 26.76 -19.29 -15.75
CA PHE A 483 26.09 -18.00 -15.80
C PHE A 483 24.57 -18.22 -15.75
N PHE A 484 23.89 -17.58 -14.80
CA PHE A 484 22.44 -17.69 -14.67
C PHE A 484 21.74 -16.56 -15.42
N SER A 485 20.78 -16.93 -16.26
CA SER A 485 19.88 -16.04 -16.98
C SER A 485 18.43 -16.43 -16.71
N ASN A 486 17.47 -15.84 -17.42
CA ASN A 486 16.04 -16.01 -17.15
C ASN A 486 15.31 -16.88 -18.18
N SER A 487 15.98 -17.27 -19.28
CA SER A 487 15.34 -18.05 -20.34
C SER A 487 16.35 -18.75 -21.25
N GLY A 488 15.88 -19.68 -22.08
CA GLY A 488 16.71 -20.36 -23.06
C GLY A 488 17.37 -19.42 -24.07
N THR A 489 16.63 -18.45 -24.60
CA THR A 489 17.18 -17.48 -25.57
C THR A 489 18.27 -16.61 -24.93
N GLU A 490 18.15 -16.24 -23.64
CA GLU A 490 19.20 -15.50 -22.94
C GLU A 490 20.44 -16.37 -22.65
N ALA A 491 20.26 -17.68 -22.38
CA ALA A 491 21.37 -18.60 -22.24
C ALA A 491 22.18 -18.74 -23.54
N VAL A 492 21.50 -18.79 -24.68
CA VAL A 492 22.14 -18.78 -26.01
C VAL A 492 22.88 -17.47 -26.26
N GLU A 493 22.28 -16.31 -25.97
CA GLU A 493 22.97 -15.01 -26.08
C GLU A 493 24.23 -14.96 -25.22
N ALA A 494 24.18 -15.50 -23.99
CA ALA A 494 25.34 -15.61 -23.11
C ALA A 494 26.41 -16.54 -23.69
N ALA A 495 26.02 -17.68 -24.27
CA ALA A 495 26.94 -18.62 -24.91
C ALA A 495 27.63 -18.00 -26.14
N ILE A 496 26.88 -17.30 -26.99
CA ILE A 496 27.42 -16.57 -28.15
C ILE A 496 28.44 -15.53 -27.69
N LYS A 497 28.08 -14.71 -26.68
CA LYS A 497 28.99 -13.69 -26.14
C LYS A 497 30.25 -14.30 -25.53
N LEU A 498 30.13 -15.40 -24.80
CA LEU A 498 31.27 -16.10 -24.20
C LEU A 498 32.21 -16.63 -25.29
N ALA A 499 31.66 -17.27 -26.32
CA ALA A 499 32.44 -17.77 -27.45
C ALA A 499 33.20 -16.64 -28.16
N LEU A 500 32.50 -15.57 -28.54
CA LEU A 500 33.09 -14.42 -29.21
C LEU A 500 34.13 -13.69 -28.35
N ALA A 501 33.95 -13.66 -27.02
CA ALA A 501 34.92 -13.04 -26.11
C ALA A 501 36.16 -13.92 -25.86
N ALA A 502 36.02 -15.24 -25.94
CA ALA A 502 37.09 -16.21 -25.72
C ALA A 502 37.95 -16.46 -26.97
N SER A 503 37.42 -16.21 -28.16
CA SER A 503 38.10 -16.44 -29.43
C SER A 503 38.57 -15.14 -30.08
N SER A 504 39.66 -15.21 -30.85
CA SER A 504 40.05 -14.15 -31.79
C SER A 504 39.29 -14.22 -33.14
N LYS A 505 38.61 -15.35 -33.38
CA LYS A 505 37.75 -15.60 -34.54
C LYS A 505 36.35 -15.03 -34.26
N THR A 506 35.57 -14.75 -35.30
CA THR A 506 34.28 -14.03 -35.10
C THR A 506 33.11 -14.57 -35.92
N ARG A 507 33.30 -15.60 -36.75
CA ARG A 507 32.22 -16.25 -37.51
C ARG A 507 31.56 -17.35 -36.67
N LEU A 508 30.23 -17.41 -36.68
CA LEU A 508 29.44 -18.44 -35.99
C LEU A 508 28.81 -19.36 -37.04
N LEU A 509 28.85 -20.66 -36.80
CA LEU A 509 28.13 -21.64 -37.60
C LEU A 509 26.90 -22.14 -36.84
N TYR A 510 25.81 -22.37 -37.55
CA TYR A 510 24.60 -22.98 -37.03
C TYR A 510 23.94 -23.87 -38.09
N CYS A 511 23.02 -24.72 -37.66
CA CYS A 511 22.33 -25.65 -38.55
C CYS A 511 21.04 -25.08 -39.13
N ASP A 512 20.74 -25.43 -40.38
CA ASP A 512 19.41 -25.27 -40.95
C ASP A 512 18.38 -26.00 -40.09
N ASN A 513 17.14 -25.49 -40.04
CA ASN A 513 16.07 -25.98 -39.16
C ASN A 513 16.30 -25.89 -37.64
N GLY A 514 17.49 -25.49 -37.17
CA GLY A 514 17.77 -25.31 -35.75
C GLY A 514 16.96 -24.17 -35.10
N TYR A 515 16.69 -24.29 -33.81
CA TYR A 515 15.97 -23.29 -33.00
C TYR A 515 16.72 -22.97 -31.71
N HIS A 516 17.24 -21.75 -31.62
CA HIS A 516 18.05 -21.30 -30.48
C HIS A 516 17.44 -20.11 -29.73
N GLY A 517 16.27 -19.64 -30.16
CA GLY A 517 15.54 -18.56 -29.50
C GLY A 517 15.05 -17.47 -30.44
N LYS A 518 14.56 -16.37 -29.86
CA LYS A 518 13.88 -15.29 -30.59
C LYS A 518 14.36 -13.88 -30.22
N THR A 519 15.30 -13.74 -29.29
CA THR A 519 16.07 -12.49 -29.17
C THR A 519 16.96 -12.33 -30.40
N LEU A 520 17.28 -11.11 -30.81
CA LEU A 520 17.89 -10.86 -32.12
C LEU A 520 19.23 -11.60 -32.32
N GLY A 521 20.05 -11.78 -31.28
CA GLY A 521 21.31 -12.53 -31.40
C GLY A 521 21.07 -14.03 -31.54
N ALA A 522 20.25 -14.62 -30.67
CA ALA A 522 19.85 -16.03 -30.77
C ALA A 522 19.09 -16.34 -32.09
N LEU A 523 18.29 -15.39 -32.56
CA LEU A 523 17.57 -15.48 -33.83
C LEU A 523 18.55 -15.50 -35.03
N SER A 524 19.71 -14.84 -34.90
CA SER A 524 20.76 -14.82 -35.94
C SER A 524 21.37 -16.19 -36.19
N VAL A 525 21.36 -17.07 -35.19
CA VAL A 525 21.80 -18.48 -35.29
C VAL A 525 20.63 -19.47 -35.33
N THR A 526 19.38 -19.02 -35.41
CA THR A 526 18.21 -19.91 -35.59
C THR A 526 17.95 -20.13 -37.07
N GLY A 527 17.96 -21.37 -37.55
CA GLY A 527 17.92 -21.75 -38.97
C GLY A 527 16.53 -21.85 -39.60
N ARG A 528 15.60 -20.97 -39.22
CA ARG A 528 14.21 -20.97 -39.75
C ARG A 528 13.74 -19.61 -40.25
N ASP A 529 13.61 -19.50 -41.58
CA ASP A 529 13.17 -18.30 -42.30
C ASP A 529 11.88 -17.68 -41.77
N LYS A 530 10.88 -18.50 -41.39
CA LYS A 530 9.60 -18.02 -40.86
C LYS A 530 9.75 -17.15 -39.61
N HIS A 531 10.83 -17.34 -38.86
CA HIS A 531 11.15 -16.55 -37.67
C HIS A 531 12.11 -15.40 -37.98
N ARG A 532 13.01 -15.56 -38.95
CA ARG A 532 14.10 -14.60 -39.25
C ARG A 532 13.66 -13.47 -40.18
N LYS A 533 13.01 -13.79 -41.31
CA LYS A 533 12.78 -12.88 -42.45
C LYS A 533 12.18 -11.52 -42.06
N PRO A 534 11.22 -11.43 -41.13
CA PRO A 534 10.65 -10.14 -40.76
C PRO A 534 11.62 -9.17 -40.05
N PHE A 535 12.77 -9.65 -39.57
CA PHE A 535 13.71 -8.90 -38.72
C PHE A 535 15.10 -8.72 -39.35
N GLU A 536 15.28 -9.10 -40.61
CA GLU A 536 16.56 -8.94 -41.31
C GLU A 536 16.87 -7.46 -41.59
N PRO A 537 18.16 -7.04 -41.54
CA PRO A 537 19.35 -7.86 -41.30
C PRO A 537 19.56 -8.21 -39.81
N LEU A 538 20.06 -9.42 -39.55
CA LEU A 538 20.42 -9.96 -38.24
C LEU A 538 21.93 -9.80 -37.95
N LEU A 539 22.46 -10.40 -36.87
CA LEU A 539 23.90 -10.34 -36.58
C LEU A 539 24.71 -10.83 -37.79
N PRO A 540 25.74 -10.09 -38.22
CA PRO A 540 26.57 -10.50 -39.34
C PRO A 540 27.41 -11.71 -38.98
N ARG A 541 27.96 -12.39 -40.00
CA ARG A 541 28.92 -13.50 -39.85
C ARG A 541 28.37 -14.72 -39.10
N CYS A 542 27.06 -14.95 -39.22
CA CYS A 542 26.40 -16.18 -38.80
C CYS A 542 26.04 -16.97 -40.07
N ASP A 543 26.70 -18.09 -40.31
CA ASP A 543 26.50 -18.89 -41.52
C ASP A 543 25.77 -20.20 -41.21
N CYS A 544 24.78 -20.50 -42.04
CA CYS A 544 23.98 -21.71 -41.97
C CYS A 544 24.68 -22.86 -42.71
N ILE A 545 24.72 -24.04 -42.10
CA ILE A 545 25.11 -25.31 -42.74
C ILE A 545 23.99 -26.34 -42.61
N ALA A 546 24.04 -27.41 -43.39
CA ALA A 546 23.07 -28.51 -43.27
C ALA A 546 23.28 -29.31 -41.97
N PHE A 547 22.20 -29.61 -41.25
CA PHE A 547 22.23 -30.47 -40.07
C PHE A 547 22.58 -31.92 -40.45
N GLY A 548 23.45 -32.56 -39.66
CA GLY A 548 23.86 -33.94 -39.91
C GLY A 548 24.87 -34.14 -41.05
N ASP A 549 25.41 -33.05 -41.62
CA ASP A 549 26.43 -33.10 -42.68
C ASP A 549 27.81 -32.66 -42.15
N GLU A 550 28.63 -33.63 -41.74
CA GLU A 550 30.00 -33.38 -41.27
C GLU A 550 30.91 -32.82 -42.38
N GLY A 551 30.62 -33.11 -43.65
CA GLY A 551 31.37 -32.61 -44.80
C GLY A 551 31.16 -31.11 -44.99
N ALA A 552 29.92 -30.65 -44.86
CA ALA A 552 29.57 -29.23 -44.87
C ALA A 552 30.22 -28.48 -43.70
N LEU A 553 30.20 -29.07 -42.49
CA LEU A 553 30.90 -28.50 -41.34
C LEU A 553 32.40 -28.38 -41.59
N GLU A 554 33.07 -29.47 -42.04
CA GLU A 554 34.50 -29.42 -42.29
C GLU A 554 34.86 -28.40 -43.38
N ALA A 555 34.07 -28.31 -44.45
CA ALA A 555 34.28 -27.30 -45.50
C ALA A 555 34.16 -25.87 -44.95
N ALA A 556 33.16 -25.60 -44.12
CA ALA A 556 32.96 -24.30 -43.48
C ALA A 556 34.10 -23.94 -42.52
N LEU A 557 34.61 -24.91 -41.76
CA LEU A 557 35.76 -24.76 -40.87
C LEU A 557 37.07 -24.51 -41.64
N LYS A 558 37.30 -25.24 -42.75
CA LYS A 558 38.47 -25.04 -43.64
C LYS A 558 38.51 -23.64 -44.26
N ALA A 559 37.36 -23.02 -44.50
CA ALA A 559 37.28 -21.64 -44.98
C ALA A 559 37.80 -20.60 -43.96
N GLY A 560 37.95 -20.99 -42.69
CA GLY A 560 38.61 -20.19 -41.65
C GLY A 560 37.69 -19.24 -40.87
N ASP A 561 38.26 -18.64 -39.82
CA ASP A 561 37.65 -17.60 -38.97
C ASP A 561 36.36 -18.01 -38.23
N VAL A 562 36.16 -19.32 -38.03
CA VAL A 562 35.02 -19.85 -37.26
C VAL A 562 35.35 -19.88 -35.77
N CYS A 563 34.66 -19.05 -35.01
CA CYS A 563 34.72 -18.97 -33.55
C CYS A 563 34.06 -20.18 -32.88
N ALA A 564 32.82 -20.46 -33.29
CA ALA A 564 32.02 -21.49 -32.66
C ALA A 564 31.00 -22.09 -33.64
N PHE A 565 30.65 -23.34 -33.36
CA PHE A 565 29.54 -24.04 -33.98
C PHE A 565 28.50 -24.34 -32.90
N ILE A 566 27.29 -23.79 -33.08
CA ILE A 566 26.15 -24.02 -32.20
C ILE A 566 25.16 -24.98 -32.85
N LEU A 567 24.75 -26.00 -32.09
CA LEU A 567 23.78 -27.00 -32.53
C LEU A 567 22.98 -27.59 -31.37
N GLU A 568 21.78 -28.04 -31.67
CA GLU A 568 21.01 -28.94 -30.79
C GLU A 568 21.49 -30.39 -30.99
N PRO A 569 21.59 -31.22 -29.92
CA PRO A 569 21.87 -32.65 -30.07
C PRO A 569 20.82 -33.40 -30.90
N ILE A 570 19.55 -32.99 -30.77
CA ILE A 570 18.40 -33.43 -31.57
C ILE A 570 17.63 -32.15 -31.88
N GLN A 571 17.32 -31.88 -33.15
CA GLN A 571 16.55 -30.68 -33.48
C GLN A 571 15.09 -30.83 -33.04
N GLY A 572 14.70 -30.09 -32.00
CA GLY A 572 13.36 -30.19 -31.41
C GLY A 572 12.30 -29.60 -32.34
N GLU A 573 12.30 -28.27 -32.44
CA GLU A 573 11.37 -27.53 -33.33
C GLU A 573 11.55 -27.89 -34.80
N GLY A 574 12.75 -28.35 -35.18
CA GLY A 574 13.10 -28.87 -36.50
C GLY A 574 12.25 -30.05 -36.96
N GLY A 575 11.60 -30.75 -36.03
CA GLY A 575 10.75 -31.92 -36.30
C GLY A 575 11.20 -33.18 -35.56
N VAL A 576 11.86 -33.05 -34.41
CA VAL A 576 12.44 -34.15 -33.64
C VAL A 576 13.40 -34.98 -34.51
N ILE A 577 14.37 -34.30 -35.12
CA ILE A 577 15.33 -34.90 -36.04
C ILE A 577 16.53 -35.41 -35.26
N ILE A 578 16.65 -36.74 -35.14
CA ILE A 578 17.84 -37.40 -34.61
C ILE A 578 18.93 -37.33 -35.68
N PRO A 579 20.15 -36.87 -35.37
CA PRO A 579 21.24 -36.82 -36.33
C PRO A 579 21.72 -38.24 -36.71
N PRO A 580 22.53 -38.39 -37.78
CA PRO A 580 23.19 -39.65 -38.08
C PRO A 580 24.03 -40.18 -36.91
N ASP A 581 24.21 -41.49 -36.85
CA ASP A 581 25.01 -42.14 -35.81
C ASP A 581 26.43 -41.55 -35.74
N ASN A 582 26.91 -41.26 -34.53
CA ASN A 582 28.22 -40.67 -34.26
C ASN A 582 28.39 -39.23 -34.77
N TYR A 583 27.33 -38.54 -35.16
CA TYR A 583 27.45 -37.17 -35.68
C TYR A 583 28.05 -36.22 -34.64
N LEU A 584 27.59 -36.27 -33.38
CA LEU A 584 28.12 -35.37 -32.34
C LEU A 584 29.60 -35.67 -32.04
N THR A 585 29.99 -36.94 -32.08
CA THR A 585 31.38 -37.38 -31.93
C THR A 585 32.27 -36.82 -33.05
N GLN A 586 31.78 -36.86 -34.29
CA GLN A 586 32.49 -36.29 -35.45
C GLN A 586 32.57 -34.77 -35.39
N VAL A 587 31.48 -34.09 -35.01
CA VAL A 587 31.46 -32.64 -34.78
C VAL A 587 32.50 -32.25 -33.74
N ARG A 588 32.56 -32.95 -32.60
CA ARG A 588 33.56 -32.69 -31.55
C ARG A 588 34.99 -32.80 -32.08
N ALA A 589 35.29 -33.88 -32.81
CA ALA A 589 36.62 -34.08 -33.40
C ALA A 589 36.99 -32.99 -34.42
N LEU A 590 36.02 -32.53 -35.21
CA LEU A 590 36.23 -31.41 -36.15
C LEU A 590 36.45 -30.08 -35.40
N CYS A 591 35.64 -29.79 -34.39
CA CYS A 591 35.82 -28.61 -33.55
C CYS A 591 37.22 -28.55 -32.93
N ASP A 592 37.71 -29.68 -32.39
CA ASP A 592 39.07 -29.78 -31.83
C ASP A 592 40.15 -29.57 -32.89
N LYS A 593 39.99 -30.20 -34.06
CA LYS A 593 40.96 -30.11 -35.18
C LYS A 593 41.13 -28.68 -35.71
N TYR A 594 40.05 -27.89 -35.74
CA TYR A 594 40.07 -26.53 -36.31
C TYR A 594 40.06 -25.42 -35.24
N ASP A 595 40.19 -25.78 -33.96
CA ASP A 595 40.16 -24.82 -32.84
C ASP A 595 38.88 -23.97 -32.86
N CYS A 596 37.74 -24.65 -33.02
CA CYS A 596 36.40 -24.07 -33.02
C CYS A 596 35.67 -24.52 -31.76
N LEU A 597 35.02 -23.61 -31.06
CA LEU A 597 34.25 -23.94 -29.86
C LEU A 597 32.95 -24.68 -30.25
N MET A 598 32.64 -25.77 -29.56
CA MET A 598 31.37 -26.48 -29.70
C MET A 598 30.38 -25.98 -28.64
N ILE A 599 29.28 -25.39 -29.08
CA ILE A 599 28.17 -24.99 -28.23
C ILE A 599 27.03 -25.98 -28.42
N LEU A 600 26.71 -26.77 -27.39
CA LEU A 600 25.54 -27.64 -27.41
C LEU A 600 24.35 -26.98 -26.74
N ASP A 601 23.31 -26.78 -27.54
CA ASP A 601 22.01 -26.33 -27.05
C ASP A 601 21.18 -27.49 -26.53
N GLU A 602 21.28 -27.74 -25.23
CA GLU A 602 20.55 -28.78 -24.51
C GLU A 602 19.30 -28.24 -23.80
N ILE A 603 18.81 -27.03 -24.17
CA ILE A 603 17.62 -26.42 -23.56
C ILE A 603 16.39 -27.33 -23.71
N GLN A 604 16.26 -28.03 -24.83
CA GLN A 604 15.16 -28.97 -25.07
C GLN A 604 15.50 -30.41 -24.67
N THR A 605 16.74 -30.84 -24.92
CA THR A 605 17.12 -32.27 -24.86
C THR A 605 17.70 -32.69 -23.51
N GLY A 606 18.09 -31.72 -22.68
CA GLY A 606 18.68 -31.95 -21.37
C GLY A 606 17.67 -32.32 -20.29
N LEU A 607 18.18 -32.43 -19.07
CA LEU A 607 17.44 -32.68 -17.83
C LEU A 607 16.53 -33.92 -17.89
N GLY A 608 17.00 -35.00 -18.54
CA GLY A 608 16.29 -36.28 -18.57
C GLY A 608 15.38 -36.49 -19.79
N ARG A 609 15.12 -35.47 -20.61
CA ARG A 609 14.11 -35.52 -21.68
C ARG A 609 14.32 -36.67 -22.67
N THR A 610 15.57 -36.97 -23.01
CA THR A 610 15.93 -37.99 -24.01
C THR A 610 16.31 -39.35 -23.39
N GLY A 611 16.08 -39.54 -22.08
CA GLY A 611 16.46 -40.76 -21.36
C GLY A 611 17.87 -40.76 -20.75
N LYS A 612 18.62 -39.67 -20.93
CA LYS A 612 19.88 -39.36 -20.23
C LYS A 612 19.76 -38.00 -19.55
N MET A 613 20.63 -37.71 -18.56
CA MET A 613 20.62 -36.40 -17.91
C MET A 613 20.89 -35.29 -18.94
N PHE A 614 21.85 -35.52 -19.85
CA PHE A 614 22.12 -34.66 -21.00
C PHE A 614 22.22 -35.53 -22.25
N CYS A 615 21.67 -35.08 -23.37
CA CYS A 615 21.58 -35.87 -24.60
C CYS A 615 22.96 -36.21 -25.18
N CYS A 616 23.94 -35.31 -25.05
CA CYS A 616 25.33 -35.56 -25.43
C CYS A 616 25.95 -36.82 -24.79
N GLN A 617 25.41 -37.29 -23.66
CA GLN A 617 25.86 -38.52 -22.99
C GLN A 617 25.55 -39.79 -23.79
N TRP A 618 24.63 -39.74 -24.76
CA TRP A 618 24.40 -40.89 -25.67
C TRP A 618 25.63 -41.20 -26.52
N GLU A 619 26.40 -40.19 -26.91
CA GLU A 619 27.64 -40.32 -27.67
C GLU A 619 28.91 -40.03 -26.84
N GLN A 620 28.77 -39.82 -25.52
CA GLN A 620 29.88 -39.48 -24.60
C GLN A 620 30.65 -38.21 -25.03
N VAL A 621 29.94 -37.23 -25.59
CA VAL A 621 30.53 -35.96 -26.06
C VAL A 621 30.51 -34.91 -24.97
N VAL A 622 31.61 -34.15 -24.86
CA VAL A 622 31.73 -32.99 -23.96
C VAL A 622 31.80 -31.71 -24.81
N PRO A 623 30.82 -30.79 -24.70
CA PRO A 623 30.89 -29.50 -25.38
C PRO A 623 31.81 -28.52 -24.63
N ASP A 624 32.21 -27.44 -25.31
CA ASP A 624 32.94 -26.34 -24.66
C ASP A 624 31.97 -25.43 -23.89
N ILE A 625 30.75 -25.26 -24.41
CA ILE A 625 29.67 -24.49 -23.79
C ILE A 625 28.38 -25.29 -23.92
N MET A 626 27.59 -25.38 -22.84
CA MET A 626 26.27 -26.01 -22.84
C MET A 626 25.22 -25.00 -22.38
N THR A 627 24.09 -24.92 -23.07
CA THR A 627 22.93 -24.11 -22.63
C THR A 627 21.83 -24.99 -22.06
N LEU A 628 21.25 -24.56 -20.94
CA LEU A 628 20.17 -25.25 -20.24
C LEU A 628 19.07 -24.25 -19.86
N SER A 629 17.81 -24.67 -19.98
CA SER A 629 16.62 -23.93 -19.52
C SER A 629 15.40 -24.88 -19.55
N LYS A 630 14.18 -24.33 -19.61
CA LYS A 630 12.90 -25.06 -19.60
C LYS A 630 12.62 -25.81 -18.29
N SER A 631 12.92 -27.10 -18.22
CA SER A 631 12.19 -28.05 -17.35
C SER A 631 12.57 -28.12 -15.88
#